data_AF-A0A4Y4DXA3-F1
#
_entry.id   AF-A0A4Y4DXA3-F1
#
_cell.length_a   1.000
_cell.length_b   1.000
_cell.length_c   1.000
_cell.angle_alpha   90.00
_cell.angle_beta   90.00
_cell.angle_gamma   90.00
#
_symmetry.space_group_name_H-M   'P 1'
#
loop_
_entity.id
_entity.type
_entity.pdbx_description
1 polymer ?
#
loop_
_entity_poly.entity_id
_entity_poly.type
_entity_poly.pdbx_seq_one_letter_code
_entity_poly.pdbx_strand_id
1 'polypeptide(L)'
;MESQNHYYGHSRAFAHYLGEDRPRHIAGLVQHGWTALSPVTTHFRDFPWLASPTYRGPNRLLVWSHRSRAWDPASSAPTTAVGAPFAYEAVSRGLENGPRGEGTVILPVHGIETQAISGDHRAAARRWFDSEGPSTVSIYWSDARDERLVDAYREAGHRCVTLGARTDPDFLARLVGLIASSARVVSNRLSTPVVYAAWLGRSVGVYGDPMLLDSEDQSALERLERTWPELYGYETDDDAARAVATDELGAGDLLAPDALRRALGWERRRVAPFARHWTTSPVERALVNVRRRSAPAPAAPKPVGGEQKPAPDSSGIDLAWLRAATSYLPRPLGGARASSSQPIELDGSAPAA
;
A
#
# COMPACT_ATOMS: atom_id res chain seq x y z
N MET A 1 9.48 0.16 -17.08
CA MET A 1 8.63 0.79 -16.04
C MET A 1 7.16 0.49 -16.32
N GLU A 2 6.54 -0.31 -15.45
CA GLU A 2 5.19 -0.85 -15.67
C GLU A 2 4.71 -1.63 -14.43
N SER A 3 5.58 -2.46 -13.83
CA SER A 3 5.18 -3.46 -12.84
C SER A 3 4.62 -2.90 -11.53
N GLN A 4 5.00 -1.70 -11.12
CA GLN A 4 4.44 -1.12 -9.88
C GLN A 4 2.95 -0.79 -10.05
N ASN A 5 2.50 -0.44 -11.25
CA ASN A 5 1.08 -0.19 -11.54
C ASN A 5 0.20 -1.44 -11.41
N HIS A 6 0.82 -2.62 -11.28
CA HIS A 6 0.14 -3.90 -11.07
C HIS A 6 0.20 -4.37 -9.62
N TYR A 7 0.98 -3.70 -8.76
CA TYR A 7 1.02 -4.05 -7.35
C TYR A 7 -0.34 -3.82 -6.71
N TYR A 8 -0.66 -4.71 -5.78
CA TYR A 8 -1.91 -4.78 -5.05
C TYR A 8 -3.15 -4.88 -5.95
N GLY A 9 -3.00 -5.19 -7.24
CA GLY A 9 -4.11 -5.23 -8.19
C GLY A 9 -4.58 -3.85 -8.68
N HIS A 10 -3.76 -2.80 -8.60
CA HIS A 10 -4.15 -1.43 -9.02
C HIS A 10 -4.72 -1.37 -10.45
N SER A 11 -3.98 -1.89 -11.43
CA SER A 11 -4.48 -1.97 -12.82
C SER A 11 -5.73 -2.84 -12.98
N ARG A 12 -5.93 -3.83 -12.10
CA ARG A 12 -7.10 -4.71 -12.13
C ARG A 12 -8.33 -3.95 -11.67
N ALA A 13 -8.23 -3.17 -10.59
CA ALA A 13 -9.31 -2.32 -10.09
C ALA A 13 -9.82 -1.35 -11.18
N PHE A 14 -8.92 -0.70 -11.90
CA PHE A 14 -9.31 0.14 -13.05
C PHE A 14 -9.98 -0.66 -14.18
N ALA A 15 -9.46 -1.83 -14.51
CA ALA A 15 -10.06 -2.68 -15.54
C ALA A 15 -11.46 -3.17 -15.16
N HIS A 16 -11.66 -3.52 -13.89
CA HIS A 16 -12.95 -3.92 -13.35
C HIS A 16 -13.97 -2.78 -13.47
N TYR A 17 -13.61 -1.56 -13.03
CA TYR A 17 -14.45 -0.37 -13.19
C TYR A 17 -14.79 -0.04 -14.64
N LEU A 18 -13.85 -0.26 -15.56
CA LEU A 18 -14.05 -0.04 -16.99
C LEU A 18 -14.82 -1.17 -17.69
N GLY A 19 -15.15 -2.26 -16.98
CA GLY A 19 -15.81 -3.44 -17.54
C GLY A 19 -14.93 -4.30 -18.46
N GLU A 20 -13.61 -4.08 -18.43
CA GLU A 20 -12.63 -4.78 -19.26
C GLU A 20 -12.38 -6.21 -18.72
N ASP A 21 -12.10 -7.17 -19.60
CA ASP A 21 -11.84 -8.56 -19.19
C ASP A 21 -10.49 -8.75 -18.52
N ARG A 22 -9.52 -7.89 -18.83
CA ARG A 22 -8.13 -8.00 -18.37
C ARG A 22 -7.53 -6.64 -18.06
N PRO A 23 -6.70 -6.54 -16.99
CA PRO A 23 -5.88 -5.36 -16.77
C PRO A 23 -4.94 -5.11 -17.94
N ARG A 24 -4.65 -3.83 -18.15
CA ARG A 24 -3.72 -3.36 -19.16
C ARG A 24 -2.62 -2.56 -18.50
N HIS A 25 -1.54 -2.47 -19.24
CA HIS A 25 -0.40 -1.64 -18.95
C HIS A 25 -0.77 -0.15 -19.00
N ILE A 26 -0.37 0.61 -17.97
CA ILE A 26 -0.76 2.02 -17.78
C ILE A 26 0.32 2.93 -18.39
N ALA A 27 -0.09 3.91 -19.19
CA ALA A 27 0.82 4.90 -19.78
C ALA A 27 1.22 5.97 -18.74
N GLY A 28 1.92 5.57 -17.69
CA GLY A 28 2.23 6.43 -16.56
C GLY A 28 2.61 5.67 -15.30
N LEU A 29 2.59 6.37 -14.17
CA LEU A 29 2.74 5.80 -12.83
C LEU A 29 1.58 6.25 -11.96
N VAL A 30 0.98 5.30 -11.27
CA VAL A 30 -0.13 5.54 -10.34
C VAL A 30 0.43 5.54 -8.92
N GLN A 31 0.00 6.50 -8.10
CA GLN A 31 0.27 6.52 -6.66
C GLN A 31 -0.10 5.17 -6.01
N HIS A 32 0.82 4.59 -5.24
CA HIS A 32 0.72 3.21 -4.74
C HIS A 32 -0.02 3.04 -3.41
N GLY A 33 -0.17 4.13 -2.66
CA GLY A 33 -0.78 4.12 -1.34
C GLY A 33 -1.00 5.54 -0.85
N TRP A 34 -1.61 5.66 0.32
CA TRP A 34 -1.64 6.91 1.06
C TRP A 34 -0.24 7.22 1.59
N THR A 35 0.10 8.50 1.65
CA THR A 35 1.41 8.96 2.13
C THR A 35 1.25 10.31 2.83
N ALA A 36 2.01 10.49 3.91
CA ALA A 36 2.01 11.73 4.68
C ALA A 36 2.89 12.84 4.09
N LEU A 37 3.58 12.54 2.99
CA LEU A 37 4.39 13.49 2.23
C LEU A 37 3.90 13.47 0.78
N SER A 38 4.26 14.48 -0.01
CA SER A 38 3.85 14.54 -1.42
C SER A 38 4.16 13.23 -2.17
N PRO A 39 3.19 12.65 -2.91
CA PRO A 39 3.42 11.41 -3.68
C PRO A 39 4.52 11.57 -4.73
N VAL A 40 4.82 12.80 -5.15
CA VAL A 40 5.94 13.09 -6.06
C VAL A 40 7.29 12.77 -5.41
N THR A 41 7.47 13.11 -4.13
CA THR A 41 8.73 12.90 -3.40
C THR A 41 8.83 11.52 -2.76
N THR A 42 7.71 10.79 -2.62
CA THR A 42 7.68 9.44 -2.04
C THR A 42 7.53 8.36 -3.10
N HIS A 43 6.39 8.29 -3.78
CA HIS A 43 6.05 7.22 -4.71
C HIS A 43 6.71 7.36 -6.07
N PHE A 44 6.99 8.59 -6.53
CA PHE A 44 7.59 8.83 -7.84
C PHE A 44 9.09 9.17 -7.80
N ARG A 45 9.72 9.13 -6.62
CA ARG A 45 11.12 9.52 -6.41
C ARG A 45 12.13 8.77 -7.28
N ASP A 46 11.86 7.50 -7.58
CA ASP A 46 12.75 6.66 -8.38
C ASP A 46 12.68 7.02 -9.88
N PHE A 47 11.77 7.92 -10.27
CA PHE A 47 11.51 8.33 -11.65
C PHE A 47 11.56 9.85 -11.84
N PRO A 48 12.65 10.53 -11.44
CA PRO A 48 12.72 11.99 -11.41
C PRO A 48 12.59 12.63 -12.80
N TRP A 49 12.92 11.89 -13.87
CA TRP A 49 12.76 12.34 -15.25
C TRP A 49 11.29 12.51 -15.68
N LEU A 50 10.35 11.74 -15.09
CA LEU A 50 8.91 11.92 -15.35
C LEU A 50 8.35 13.16 -14.64
N ALA A 51 8.98 13.54 -13.52
CA ALA A 51 8.67 14.76 -12.78
C ALA A 51 9.33 16.02 -13.38
N SER A 52 10.15 15.88 -14.42
CA SER A 52 10.89 17.01 -15.00
C SER A 52 9.96 17.96 -15.78
N PRO A 53 10.06 19.30 -15.60
CA PRO A 53 9.31 20.27 -16.38
C PRO A 53 9.56 20.23 -17.89
N THR A 54 10.67 19.62 -18.32
CA THR A 54 11.03 19.47 -19.75
C THR A 54 10.56 18.14 -20.34
N TYR A 55 9.98 17.24 -19.55
CA TYR A 55 9.41 16.01 -20.05
C TYR A 55 8.21 16.31 -20.97
N ARG A 56 8.21 15.72 -22.18
CA ARG A 56 7.14 15.85 -23.19
C ARG A 56 6.59 14.49 -23.64
N GLY A 57 6.98 13.42 -22.97
CA GLY A 57 6.56 12.07 -23.34
C GLY A 57 5.10 11.78 -22.98
N PRO A 58 4.58 10.61 -23.42
CA PRO A 58 3.18 10.25 -23.23
C PRO A 58 2.85 9.78 -21.81
N ASN A 59 3.85 9.50 -20.96
CA ASN A 59 3.61 8.99 -19.62
C ASN A 59 3.11 10.11 -18.70
N ARG A 60 2.27 9.77 -17.71
CA ARG A 60 1.74 10.73 -16.72
C ARG A 60 2.01 10.25 -15.31
N LEU A 61 2.13 11.20 -14.37
CA LEU A 61 2.10 10.92 -12.94
C LEU A 61 0.64 11.06 -12.48
N LEU A 62 0.05 9.94 -12.09
CA LEU A 62 -1.36 9.84 -11.69
C LEU A 62 -1.42 9.77 -10.17
N VAL A 63 -1.91 10.84 -9.54
CA VAL A 63 -2.04 10.96 -8.09
C VAL A 63 -3.48 10.71 -7.67
N TRP A 64 -3.70 10.38 -6.40
CA TRP A 64 -5.06 10.18 -5.92
C TRP A 64 -5.81 11.51 -5.86
N SER A 65 -5.20 12.53 -5.25
CA SER A 65 -5.85 13.81 -4.99
C SER A 65 -4.85 14.95 -4.92
N HIS A 66 -5.27 16.14 -5.36
CA HIS A 66 -4.58 17.40 -5.06
C HIS A 66 -5.14 18.09 -3.80
N ARG A 67 -6.18 17.53 -3.17
CA ARG A 67 -6.77 18.01 -1.91
C ARG A 67 -6.19 17.32 -0.67
N SER A 68 -5.39 16.26 -0.85
CA SER A 68 -4.66 15.62 0.26
C SER A 68 -3.84 16.66 1.03
N ARG A 69 -3.83 16.58 2.36
CA ARG A 69 -3.02 17.48 3.23
C ARG A 69 -1.51 17.33 2.96
N ALA A 70 -1.09 16.18 2.43
CA ALA A 70 0.28 15.92 2.02
C ALA A 70 0.62 16.49 0.64
N TRP A 71 -0.36 17.03 -0.10
CA TRP A 71 -0.13 17.61 -1.42
C TRP A 71 0.67 18.91 -1.30
N ASP A 72 1.80 18.95 -2.01
CA ASP A 72 2.63 20.14 -2.14
C ASP A 72 2.44 20.73 -3.54
N PRO A 73 1.71 21.86 -3.68
CA PRO A 73 1.50 22.51 -4.96
C PRO A 73 2.78 23.15 -5.53
N ALA A 74 3.82 23.36 -4.71
CA ALA A 74 5.12 23.83 -5.17
C ALA A 74 5.97 22.72 -5.80
N SER A 75 5.52 21.45 -5.70
CA SER A 75 6.14 20.34 -6.41
C SER A 75 5.97 20.52 -7.92
N SER A 76 7.08 20.75 -8.61
CA SER A 76 7.16 21.21 -10.02
C SER A 76 6.74 20.18 -11.08
N ALA A 77 6.26 19.01 -10.66
CA ALA A 77 5.89 17.92 -11.56
C ALA A 77 4.43 18.05 -12.03
N PRO A 78 4.15 18.02 -13.34
CA PRO A 78 2.78 17.94 -13.82
C PRO A 78 2.16 16.59 -13.46
N THR A 79 1.14 16.59 -12.61
CA THR A 79 0.39 15.40 -12.19
C THR A 79 -1.08 15.50 -12.60
N THR A 80 -1.77 14.36 -12.59
CA THR A 80 -3.22 14.29 -12.84
C THR A 80 -3.87 13.55 -11.67
N ALA A 81 -4.80 14.20 -10.98
CA ALA A 81 -5.62 13.53 -9.98
C ALA A 81 -6.59 12.56 -10.67
N VAL A 82 -6.64 11.32 -10.18
CA VAL A 82 -7.50 10.26 -10.72
C VAL A 82 -8.25 9.49 -9.63
N GLY A 83 -8.07 9.80 -8.36
CA GLY A 83 -8.58 9.01 -7.24
C GLY A 83 -7.83 7.68 -7.02
N ALA A 84 -8.02 7.07 -5.86
CA ALA A 84 -7.36 5.82 -5.51
C ALA A 84 -7.96 4.62 -6.27
N PRO A 85 -7.14 3.64 -6.71
CA PRO A 85 -7.65 2.38 -7.30
C PRO A 85 -8.64 1.63 -6.40
N PHE A 86 -8.47 1.71 -5.08
CA PHE A 86 -9.41 1.16 -4.10
C PHE A 86 -10.84 1.70 -4.28
N ALA A 87 -10.99 3.00 -4.51
CA ALA A 87 -12.29 3.62 -4.68
C ALA A 87 -13.00 3.12 -5.94
N TYR A 88 -12.27 2.95 -7.05
CA TYR A 88 -12.83 2.33 -8.26
C TYR A 88 -13.29 0.90 -8.01
N GLU A 89 -12.51 0.10 -7.28
CA GLU A 89 -12.90 -1.28 -6.94
C GLU A 89 -14.15 -1.31 -6.05
N ALA A 90 -14.26 -0.42 -5.06
CA ALA A 90 -15.43 -0.31 -4.20
C ALA A 90 -16.68 0.14 -4.97
N VAL A 91 -16.57 1.18 -5.80
CA VAL A 91 -17.68 1.69 -6.65
C VAL A 91 -18.15 0.63 -7.64
N SER A 92 -17.23 -0.12 -8.25
CA SER A 92 -17.58 -1.20 -9.18
C SER A 92 -18.41 -2.31 -8.52
N ARG A 93 -18.31 -2.43 -7.18
CA ARG A 93 -19.04 -3.41 -6.37
C ARG A 93 -20.25 -2.82 -5.65
N GLY A 94 -20.49 -1.51 -5.75
CA GLY A 94 -21.56 -0.81 -5.03
C GLY A 94 -21.37 -0.82 -3.51
N LEU A 95 -20.13 -0.77 -3.02
CA LEU A 95 -19.79 -0.88 -1.60
C LEU A 95 -19.52 0.47 -0.92
N GLU A 96 -19.36 1.56 -1.67
CA GLU A 96 -18.99 2.89 -1.20
C GLU A 96 -20.00 3.53 -0.24
N ASN A 97 -21.26 3.10 -0.34
CA ASN A 97 -22.37 3.52 0.51
C ASN A 97 -23.06 2.31 1.18
N GLY A 98 -22.40 1.15 1.19
CA GLY A 98 -22.93 -0.06 1.81
C GLY A 98 -23.03 0.08 3.33
N PRO A 99 -24.00 -0.62 3.97
CA PRO A 99 -24.09 -0.64 5.42
C PRO A 99 -22.77 -1.12 6.05
N ARG A 100 -22.55 -0.75 7.31
CA ARG A 100 -21.44 -1.30 8.09
C ARG A 100 -21.65 -2.81 8.23
N GLY A 101 -20.56 -3.55 8.09
CA GLY A 101 -20.57 -4.97 8.41
C GLY A 101 -20.45 -5.19 9.91
N GLU A 102 -19.86 -6.30 10.32
CA GLU A 102 -19.77 -6.71 11.72
C GLU A 102 -18.30 -6.92 12.14
N GLY A 103 -18.05 -6.76 13.43
CA GLY A 103 -16.73 -7.01 14.04
C GLY A 103 -15.64 -5.99 13.67
N THR A 104 -14.46 -6.22 14.25
CA THR A 104 -13.28 -5.37 14.08
C THR A 104 -12.24 -6.06 13.19
N VAL A 105 -11.67 -5.28 12.27
CA VAL A 105 -10.45 -5.65 11.54
C VAL A 105 -9.27 -4.91 12.13
N ILE A 106 -8.21 -5.64 12.49
CA ILE A 106 -6.95 -5.08 12.97
C ILE A 106 -5.92 -5.13 11.84
N LEU A 107 -5.28 -3.99 11.61
CA LEU A 107 -4.22 -3.78 10.63
C LEU A 107 -2.92 -3.47 11.37
N PRO A 108 -2.17 -4.48 11.84
CA PRO A 108 -0.91 -4.21 12.51
C PRO A 108 0.09 -3.60 11.52
N VAL A 109 0.95 -2.74 12.05
CA VAL A 109 2.15 -2.30 11.33
C VAL A 109 2.95 -3.53 10.90
N HIS A 110 3.46 -3.50 9.67
CA HIS A 110 4.27 -4.56 9.08
C HIS A 110 5.58 -3.99 8.55
N GLY A 111 6.60 -4.84 8.52
CA GLY A 111 7.87 -4.50 7.90
C GLY A 111 7.71 -4.41 6.39
N ILE A 112 8.62 -3.71 5.72
CA ILE A 112 8.81 -3.87 4.28
C ILE A 112 10.00 -4.80 4.06
N GLU A 113 10.14 -5.40 2.87
CA GLU A 113 11.23 -6.35 2.55
C GLU A 113 12.65 -5.83 2.92
N THR A 114 12.82 -4.52 3.09
CA THR A 114 14.07 -3.85 3.42
C THR A 114 14.18 -3.34 4.86
N GLN A 115 13.14 -3.45 5.70
CA GLN A 115 13.10 -2.93 7.08
C GLN A 115 12.25 -3.84 7.97
N ALA A 116 12.87 -4.45 8.99
CA ALA A 116 12.16 -5.21 10.01
C ALA A 116 11.53 -4.27 11.06
N ILE A 117 10.45 -4.73 11.69
CA ILE A 117 9.90 -4.08 12.88
C ILE A 117 10.56 -4.68 14.12
N SER A 118 10.87 -3.83 15.10
CA SER A 118 11.16 -4.26 16.47
C SER A 118 9.92 -4.04 17.33
N GLY A 119 9.38 -5.12 17.93
CA GLY A 119 8.20 -5.04 18.78
C GLY A 119 7.77 -6.39 19.35
N ASP A 120 7.03 -6.37 20.46
CA ASP A 120 6.43 -7.57 21.06
C ASP A 120 5.03 -7.80 20.48
N HIS A 121 4.97 -8.60 19.41
CA HIS A 121 3.70 -8.97 18.75
C HIS A 121 2.73 -9.71 19.68
N ARG A 122 3.23 -10.48 20.67
CA ARG A 122 2.38 -11.22 21.61
C ARG A 122 1.73 -10.28 22.61
N ALA A 123 2.48 -9.31 23.14
CA ALA A 123 1.92 -8.28 23.99
C ALA A 123 0.94 -7.39 23.22
N ALA A 124 1.25 -7.04 21.96
CA ALA A 124 0.34 -6.28 21.12
C ALA A 124 -0.96 -7.03 20.81
N ALA A 125 -0.88 -8.31 20.44
CA ALA A 125 -2.06 -9.15 20.20
C ALA A 125 -2.99 -9.21 21.42
N ARG A 126 -2.43 -9.41 22.63
CA ARG A 126 -3.23 -9.40 23.87
C ARG A 126 -3.91 -8.05 24.11
N ARG A 127 -3.20 -6.94 23.93
CA ARG A 127 -3.79 -5.60 24.08
C ARG A 127 -4.92 -5.34 23.08
N TRP A 128 -4.78 -5.85 21.85
CA TRP A 128 -5.87 -5.78 20.87
C TRP A 128 -7.07 -6.62 21.30
N PHE A 129 -6.86 -7.83 21.80
CA PHE A 129 -7.95 -8.64 22.33
C PHE A 129 -8.65 -7.96 23.52
N ASP A 130 -7.89 -7.38 24.45
CA ASP A 130 -8.45 -6.71 25.63
C ASP A 130 -9.29 -5.47 25.25
N SER A 131 -8.94 -4.80 24.15
CA SER A 131 -9.58 -3.54 23.73
C SER A 131 -10.64 -3.70 22.66
N GLU A 132 -10.54 -4.69 21.77
CA GLU A 132 -11.44 -4.89 20.62
C GLU A 132 -12.14 -6.26 20.64
N GLY A 133 -11.76 -7.15 21.56
CA GLY A 133 -12.25 -8.54 21.61
C GLY A 133 -11.75 -9.41 20.45
N PRO A 134 -12.37 -10.58 20.24
CA PRO A 134 -12.10 -11.43 19.08
C PRO A 134 -12.28 -10.63 17.78
N SER A 135 -11.24 -10.59 16.95
CA SER A 135 -11.15 -9.70 15.79
C SER A 135 -10.48 -10.42 14.63
N THR A 136 -10.64 -9.90 13.41
CA THR A 136 -9.91 -10.38 12.23
C THR A 136 -8.64 -9.55 12.04
N VAL A 137 -7.46 -10.18 12.13
CA VAL A 137 -6.16 -9.54 11.95
C VAL A 137 -5.67 -9.80 10.52
N SER A 138 -5.49 -8.73 9.73
CA SER A 138 -4.94 -8.85 8.39
C SER A 138 -3.42 -8.72 8.42
N ILE A 139 -2.74 -9.87 8.40
CA ILE A 139 -1.29 -9.98 8.42
C ILE A 139 -0.74 -9.78 7.01
N TYR A 140 0.26 -8.90 6.89
CA TYR A 140 0.94 -8.64 5.62
C TYR A 140 1.64 -9.91 5.11
N TRP A 141 1.65 -10.11 3.79
CA TRP A 141 2.01 -11.41 3.19
C TRP A 141 3.43 -11.90 3.52
N SER A 142 4.38 -11.00 3.74
CA SER A 142 5.74 -11.39 4.15
C SER A 142 5.75 -11.88 5.59
N ASP A 143 5.00 -11.21 6.46
CA ASP A 143 4.92 -11.46 7.90
C ASP A 143 4.09 -12.71 8.18
N ALA A 144 3.13 -13.03 7.31
CA ALA A 144 2.35 -14.26 7.33
C ALA A 144 3.20 -15.54 7.14
N ARG A 145 4.49 -15.42 6.81
CA ARG A 145 5.45 -16.52 6.76
C ARG A 145 6.14 -16.79 8.09
N ASP A 146 6.04 -15.87 9.04
CA ASP A 146 6.53 -16.08 10.40
C ASP A 146 5.39 -16.68 11.26
N GLU A 147 5.42 -18.00 11.41
CA GLU A 147 4.43 -18.73 12.21
C GLU A 147 4.34 -18.20 13.65
N ARG A 148 5.46 -17.73 14.24
CA ARG A 148 5.45 -17.21 15.62
C ARG A 148 4.64 -15.93 15.73
N LEU A 149 4.72 -15.06 14.72
CA LEU A 149 3.93 -13.83 14.64
C LEU A 149 2.45 -14.19 14.48
N VAL A 150 2.13 -15.09 13.55
CA VAL A 150 0.75 -15.50 13.29
C VAL A 150 0.13 -16.16 14.53
N ASP A 151 0.87 -17.05 15.18
CA ASP A 151 0.44 -17.76 16.39
C ASP A 151 0.27 -16.81 17.58
N ALA A 152 1.07 -15.75 17.69
CA ALA A 152 0.88 -14.73 18.72
C ALA A 152 -0.52 -14.10 18.67
N TYR A 153 -1.07 -13.84 17.49
CA TYR A 153 -2.43 -13.31 17.32
C TYR A 153 -3.50 -14.38 17.48
N ARG A 154 -3.28 -15.61 16.99
CA ARG A 154 -4.26 -16.71 17.15
C ARG A 154 -4.41 -17.12 18.61
N GLU A 155 -3.31 -17.28 19.32
CA GLU A 155 -3.31 -17.63 20.75
C GLU A 155 -3.96 -16.55 21.62
N ALA A 156 -3.96 -15.29 21.17
CA ALA A 156 -4.70 -14.22 21.82
C ALA A 156 -6.22 -14.29 21.55
N GLY A 157 -6.68 -15.11 20.61
CA GLY A 157 -8.10 -15.31 20.29
C GLY A 157 -8.57 -14.61 19.01
N HIS A 158 -7.65 -14.15 18.16
CA HIS A 158 -7.99 -13.53 16.87
C HIS A 158 -8.02 -14.52 15.71
N ARG A 159 -8.79 -14.18 14.67
CA ARG A 159 -8.71 -14.83 13.35
C ARG A 159 -7.64 -14.13 12.52
N CYS A 160 -6.74 -14.88 11.90
CA CYS A 160 -5.64 -14.32 11.11
C CYS A 160 -5.84 -14.57 9.62
N VAL A 161 -5.78 -13.50 8.82
CA VAL A 161 -5.90 -13.59 7.36
C VAL A 161 -4.78 -12.84 6.66
N THR A 162 -4.58 -13.12 5.37
CA THR A 162 -3.74 -12.30 4.49
C THR A 162 -4.49 -11.95 3.20
N LEU A 163 -4.11 -10.86 2.56
CA LEU A 163 -4.75 -10.38 1.33
C LEU A 163 -4.07 -10.93 0.05
N GLY A 164 -2.99 -11.69 0.24
CA GLY A 164 -2.13 -12.19 -0.84
C GLY A 164 -0.85 -11.37 -0.99
N ALA A 165 0.06 -11.86 -1.82
CA ALA A 165 1.31 -11.17 -2.11
C ALA A 165 1.05 -9.79 -2.72
N ARG A 166 2.00 -8.85 -2.63
CA ARG A 166 1.87 -7.54 -3.30
C ARG A 166 1.70 -7.64 -4.83
N THR A 167 2.03 -8.77 -5.45
CA THR A 167 1.87 -9.04 -6.88
C THR A 167 0.56 -9.77 -7.20
N ASP A 168 -0.24 -10.09 -6.18
CA ASP A 168 -1.54 -10.72 -6.33
C ASP A 168 -2.54 -9.73 -6.94
N PRO A 169 -3.12 -10.03 -8.12
CA PRO A 169 -4.08 -9.14 -8.76
C PRO A 169 -5.38 -8.97 -7.95
N ASP A 170 -5.72 -9.90 -7.07
CA ASP A 170 -6.95 -9.87 -6.27
C ASP A 170 -6.77 -9.15 -4.92
N PHE A 171 -5.57 -8.67 -4.58
CA PHE A 171 -5.28 -8.04 -3.29
C PHE A 171 -6.26 -6.93 -2.93
N LEU A 172 -6.45 -5.93 -3.80
CA LEU A 172 -7.37 -4.83 -3.54
C LEU A 172 -8.81 -5.29 -3.43
N ALA A 173 -9.23 -6.28 -4.21
CA ALA A 173 -10.58 -6.81 -4.13
C ALA A 173 -10.86 -7.50 -2.79
N ARG A 174 -9.88 -8.25 -2.25
CA ARG A 174 -9.96 -8.82 -0.91
C ARG A 174 -9.94 -7.75 0.17
N LEU A 175 -9.13 -6.71 0.00
CA LEU A 175 -9.07 -5.60 0.95
C LEU A 175 -10.40 -4.84 1.01
N VAL A 176 -10.99 -4.53 -0.15
CA VAL A 176 -12.32 -3.92 -0.24
C VAL A 176 -13.35 -4.82 0.43
N GLY A 177 -13.34 -6.13 0.14
CA GLY A 177 -14.24 -7.09 0.78
C GLY A 177 -14.11 -7.11 2.30
N LEU A 178 -12.88 -7.22 2.80
CA LEU A 178 -12.57 -7.28 4.24
C LEU A 178 -13.02 -6.01 4.99
N ILE A 179 -12.73 -4.83 4.46
CA ILE A 179 -13.13 -3.55 5.07
C ILE A 179 -14.64 -3.34 4.92
N ALA A 180 -15.22 -3.66 3.77
CA ALA A 180 -16.65 -3.52 3.56
C ALA A 180 -17.46 -4.43 4.50
N SER A 181 -16.94 -5.61 4.84
CA SER A 181 -17.59 -6.54 5.77
C SER A 181 -17.37 -6.24 7.25
N SER A 182 -16.58 -5.22 7.62
CA SER A 182 -16.33 -4.87 9.02
C SER A 182 -17.18 -3.72 9.50
N ALA A 183 -17.44 -3.67 10.80
CA ALA A 183 -17.99 -2.49 11.47
C ALA A 183 -16.90 -1.44 11.70
N ARG A 184 -15.70 -1.93 12.03
CA ARG A 184 -14.59 -1.13 12.53
C ARG A 184 -13.24 -1.61 12.00
N VAL A 185 -12.31 -0.67 11.81
CA VAL A 185 -10.94 -0.93 11.37
C VAL A 185 -9.95 -0.16 12.24
N VAL A 186 -9.03 -0.87 12.88
CA VAL A 186 -8.05 -0.28 13.78
C VAL A 186 -6.63 -0.61 13.36
N SER A 187 -5.69 0.27 13.69
CA SER A 187 -4.27 0.07 13.45
C SER A 187 -3.45 0.73 14.56
N ASN A 188 -2.23 0.26 14.77
CA ASN A 188 -1.27 0.97 15.61
C ASN A 188 -0.51 2.06 14.86
N ARG A 189 -0.73 2.22 13.54
CA ARG A 189 -0.22 3.33 12.76
C ARG A 189 -1.22 3.83 11.73
N LEU A 190 -1.18 5.13 11.45
CA LEU A 190 -1.91 5.66 10.32
C LEU A 190 -1.33 5.06 9.03
N SER A 191 -2.18 4.35 8.30
CA SER A 191 -1.81 3.57 7.13
C SER A 191 -2.88 3.68 6.05
N THR A 192 -2.52 3.27 4.83
CA THR A 192 -3.40 3.33 3.67
C THR A 192 -4.78 2.72 3.91
N PRO A 193 -4.92 1.52 4.50
CA PRO A 193 -6.26 0.93 4.63
C PRO A 193 -7.11 1.55 5.76
N VAL A 194 -6.53 2.31 6.69
CA VAL A 194 -7.31 3.13 7.64
C VAL A 194 -8.05 4.24 6.88
N VAL A 195 -7.36 4.92 5.96
CA VAL A 195 -7.98 5.94 5.08
C VAL A 195 -9.06 5.31 4.21
N TYR A 196 -8.84 4.10 3.69
CA TYR A 196 -9.86 3.36 2.93
C TYR A 196 -11.11 3.05 3.77
N ALA A 197 -10.92 2.60 5.00
CA ALA A 197 -12.01 2.28 5.93
C ALA A 197 -12.83 3.50 6.32
N ALA A 198 -12.16 4.61 6.64
CA ALA A 198 -12.82 5.88 6.93
C ALA A 198 -13.66 6.36 5.74
N TRP A 199 -13.14 6.27 4.50
CA TRP A 199 -13.90 6.63 3.31
C TRP A 199 -15.13 5.73 3.09
N LEU A 200 -15.03 4.41 3.36
CA LEU A 200 -16.18 3.50 3.36
C LEU A 200 -17.14 3.72 4.54
N GLY A 201 -16.88 4.70 5.40
CA GLY A 201 -17.71 5.03 6.56
C GLY A 201 -17.67 3.96 7.64
N ARG A 202 -16.56 3.24 7.77
CA ARG A 202 -16.31 2.33 8.90
C ARG A 202 -15.77 3.15 10.06
N SER A 203 -16.07 2.71 11.29
CA SER A 203 -15.41 3.31 12.44
C SER A 203 -13.91 3.01 12.36
N VAL A 204 -13.07 4.01 12.60
CA VAL A 204 -11.62 3.85 12.54
C VAL A 204 -10.95 4.26 13.85
N GLY A 205 -9.75 3.71 14.08
CA GLY A 205 -8.91 4.15 15.20
C GLY A 205 -7.43 3.86 14.94
N VAL A 206 -6.60 4.86 15.20
CA VAL A 206 -5.14 4.71 15.25
C VAL A 206 -4.67 4.92 16.69
N TYR A 207 -4.24 3.84 17.34
CA TYR A 207 -3.81 3.87 18.73
C TYR A 207 -2.98 2.63 19.11
N GLY A 208 -2.40 2.67 20.31
CA GLY A 208 -1.57 1.61 20.84
C GLY A 208 -0.09 1.84 20.53
N ASP A 209 0.72 0.80 20.72
CA ASP A 209 2.16 0.87 20.50
C ASP A 209 2.46 0.88 18.99
N PRO A 210 2.99 1.97 18.43
CA PRO A 210 3.23 2.07 16.99
C PRO A 210 4.30 1.10 16.51
N MET A 211 5.08 0.47 17.40
CA MET A 211 6.26 -0.39 17.15
C MET A 211 7.27 0.27 16.21
N LEU A 212 8.45 0.64 16.71
CA LEU A 212 9.39 1.43 15.91
C LEU A 212 10.07 0.60 14.81
N LEU A 213 10.16 1.20 13.62
CA LEU A 213 11.12 0.75 12.60
C LEU A 213 12.51 1.23 13.01
N ASP A 214 13.54 0.46 12.68
CA ASP A 214 14.93 0.86 12.93
C ASP A 214 15.18 2.27 12.34
N SER A 215 15.73 3.19 13.14
CA SER A 215 16.05 4.60 12.81
C SER A 215 14.88 5.58 12.64
N GLU A 216 13.66 5.23 13.05
CA GLU A 216 12.52 6.15 13.00
C GLU A 216 12.50 7.17 14.14
N ASP A 217 12.12 8.41 13.81
CA ASP A 217 12.02 9.53 14.74
C ASP A 217 10.58 9.67 15.27
N GLN A 218 10.41 9.62 16.59
CA GLN A 218 9.13 9.82 17.28
C GLN A 218 8.44 11.13 16.86
N SER A 219 9.22 12.17 16.55
CA SER A 219 8.68 13.46 16.10
C SER A 219 7.93 13.37 14.76
N ALA A 220 8.22 12.36 13.94
CA ALA A 220 7.49 12.10 12.71
C ALA A 220 6.08 11.57 13.00
N LEU A 221 5.93 10.67 13.99
CA LEU A 221 4.64 10.12 14.40
C LEU A 221 3.75 11.22 15.01
N GLU A 222 4.32 12.07 15.86
CA GLU A 222 3.59 13.22 16.44
C GLU A 222 3.12 14.22 15.37
N ARG A 223 3.93 14.43 14.32
CA ARG A 223 3.52 15.25 13.17
C ARG A 223 2.35 14.63 12.42
N LEU A 224 2.31 13.30 12.26
CA LEU A 224 1.17 12.63 11.62
C LEU A 224 -0.10 12.83 12.43
N GLU A 225 -0.05 12.58 13.74
CA GLU A 225 -1.19 12.74 14.63
C GLU A 225 -1.74 14.16 14.61
N ARG A 226 -0.86 15.17 14.67
CA ARG A 226 -1.29 16.58 14.56
C ARG A 226 -1.87 16.94 13.19
N THR A 227 -1.44 16.26 12.12
CA THR A 227 -1.86 16.57 10.75
C THR A 227 -3.15 15.85 10.36
N TRP A 228 -3.43 14.68 10.93
CA TRP A 228 -4.66 13.91 10.70
C TRP A 228 -5.33 13.47 12.00
N PRO A 229 -5.61 14.39 12.95
CA PRO A 229 -6.13 14.02 14.27
C PRO A 229 -7.46 13.28 14.20
N GLU A 230 -8.24 13.46 13.12
CA GLU A 230 -9.53 12.81 12.89
C GLU A 230 -9.43 11.29 12.74
N LEU A 231 -8.23 10.76 12.50
CA LEU A 231 -8.00 9.32 12.33
C LEU A 231 -7.33 8.69 13.57
N TYR A 232 -6.97 9.48 14.57
CA TYR A 232 -6.25 9.03 15.77
C TYR A 232 -7.16 8.93 17.00
N GLY A 233 -6.82 8.01 17.89
CA GLY A 233 -7.58 7.73 19.10
C GLY A 233 -8.34 6.42 19.06
N TYR A 234 -8.87 6.03 20.23
CA TYR A 234 -9.68 4.82 20.37
C TYR A 234 -11.05 5.01 19.69
N GLU A 235 -11.72 6.13 19.95
CA GLU A 235 -12.93 6.53 19.22
C GLU A 235 -12.61 7.72 18.33
N THR A 236 -13.16 7.74 17.12
CA THR A 236 -13.04 8.86 16.18
C THR A 236 -14.43 9.37 15.81
N ASP A 237 -14.50 10.63 15.39
CA ASP A 237 -15.70 11.16 14.75
C ASP A 237 -15.76 10.59 13.32
N ASP A 238 -16.69 9.66 13.09
CA ASP A 238 -16.81 8.93 11.83
C ASP A 238 -17.07 9.87 10.63
N ASP A 239 -17.80 10.97 10.82
CA ASP A 239 -18.09 11.92 9.76
C ASP A 239 -16.86 12.77 9.43
N ALA A 240 -16.14 13.22 10.46
CA ALA A 240 -14.87 13.93 10.28
C ALA A 240 -13.81 13.03 9.61
N ALA A 241 -13.68 11.78 10.07
CA ALA A 241 -12.79 10.79 9.49
C ALA A 241 -13.12 10.53 8.01
N ARG A 242 -14.40 10.35 7.67
CA ARG A 242 -14.85 10.15 6.28
C ARG A 242 -14.60 11.38 5.41
N ALA A 243 -14.81 12.59 5.94
CA ALA A 243 -14.56 13.84 5.21
C ALA A 243 -13.08 13.97 4.82
N VAL A 244 -12.17 13.77 5.78
CA VAL A 244 -10.72 13.77 5.53
C VAL A 244 -10.33 12.67 4.55
N ALA A 245 -10.83 11.45 4.75
CA ALA A 245 -10.53 10.34 3.86
C ALA A 245 -11.01 10.56 2.42
N THR A 246 -12.12 11.27 2.23
CA THR A 246 -12.65 11.63 0.90
C THR A 246 -11.65 12.49 0.11
N ASP A 247 -11.01 13.44 0.78
CA ASP A 247 -9.98 14.30 0.17
C ASP A 247 -8.66 13.56 -0.02
N GLU A 248 -8.22 12.77 0.95
CA GLU A 248 -6.98 11.98 0.87
C GLU A 248 -7.03 10.91 -0.23
N LEU A 249 -8.18 10.26 -0.40
CA LEU A 249 -8.42 9.22 -1.41
C LEU A 249 -8.67 9.77 -2.81
N GLY A 250 -9.03 11.06 -2.91
CA GLY A 250 -9.49 11.67 -4.16
C GLY A 250 -10.80 11.06 -4.65
N ALA A 251 -11.73 10.77 -3.74
CA ALA A 251 -13.04 10.22 -4.11
C ALA A 251 -13.86 11.20 -4.98
N GLY A 252 -13.64 12.51 -4.80
CA GLY A 252 -14.16 13.56 -5.69
C GLY A 252 -13.43 13.68 -7.03
N ASP A 253 -12.31 12.97 -7.21
CA ASP A 253 -11.46 13.00 -8.41
C ASP A 253 -11.59 11.71 -9.25
N LEU A 254 -12.56 10.84 -8.91
CA LEU A 254 -12.85 9.66 -9.72
C LEU A 254 -13.31 10.08 -11.12
N LEU A 255 -12.64 9.53 -12.12
CA LEU A 255 -12.88 9.83 -13.51
C LEU A 255 -13.95 8.90 -14.07
N ALA A 256 -14.88 9.49 -14.83
CA ALA A 256 -15.81 8.73 -15.65
C ALA A 256 -15.05 7.80 -16.64
N PRO A 257 -15.66 6.69 -17.10
CA PRO A 257 -14.95 5.64 -17.83
C PRO A 257 -14.08 6.13 -19.02
N ASP A 258 -14.57 7.06 -19.84
CA ASP A 258 -13.80 7.57 -20.98
C ASP A 258 -12.63 8.47 -20.58
N ALA A 259 -12.82 9.27 -19.53
CA ALA A 259 -11.76 10.11 -18.98
C ALA A 259 -10.68 9.24 -18.31
N LEU A 260 -11.09 8.19 -17.60
CA LEU A 260 -10.16 7.22 -17.03
C LEU A 260 -9.38 6.47 -18.12
N ARG A 261 -10.04 5.98 -19.18
CA ARG A 261 -9.35 5.34 -20.32
C ARG A 261 -8.30 6.27 -20.94
N ARG A 262 -8.60 7.56 -21.06
CA ARG A 262 -7.64 8.59 -21.51
C ARG A 262 -6.46 8.73 -20.56
N ALA A 263 -6.72 8.93 -19.27
CA ALA A 263 -5.69 9.10 -18.25
C ALA A 263 -4.75 7.90 -18.17
N LEU A 264 -5.28 6.68 -18.31
CA LEU A 264 -4.51 5.43 -18.30
C LEU A 264 -3.80 5.13 -19.62
N GLY A 265 -4.12 5.84 -20.71
CA GLY A 265 -3.61 5.57 -22.06
C GLY A 265 -4.21 4.32 -22.71
N TRP A 266 -5.43 3.94 -22.31
CA TRP A 266 -6.11 2.71 -22.74
C TRP A 266 -7.04 2.90 -23.95
N GLU A 267 -7.22 4.11 -24.47
CA GLU A 267 -8.09 4.40 -25.64
C GLU A 267 -7.78 3.58 -26.89
N ARG A 268 -6.51 3.19 -27.07
CA ARG A 268 -6.07 2.33 -28.19
C ARG A 268 -5.22 1.18 -27.63
N ARG A 269 -5.28 0.00 -28.25
CA ARG A 269 -4.33 -1.08 -27.95
C ARG A 269 -2.92 -0.64 -28.35
N ARG A 270 -2.13 -0.19 -27.39
CA ARG A 270 -0.73 0.19 -27.60
C ARG A 270 0.15 -1.01 -27.24
N VAL A 271 0.96 -1.47 -28.20
CA VAL A 271 1.96 -2.53 -27.97
C VAL A 271 3.14 -1.99 -27.16
N ALA A 272 3.39 -0.68 -27.19
CA ALA A 272 4.58 -0.06 -26.60
C ALA A 272 4.73 -0.22 -25.07
N PRO A 273 3.68 -0.05 -24.23
CA PRO A 273 3.78 -0.35 -22.79
C PRO A 273 4.14 -1.83 -22.55
N PHE A 274 3.38 -2.74 -23.15
CA PHE A 274 3.66 -4.18 -23.10
C PHE A 274 5.11 -4.54 -23.51
N ALA A 275 5.59 -4.00 -24.63
CA ALA A 275 6.97 -4.22 -25.06
C ALA A 275 7.99 -3.66 -24.06
N ARG A 276 7.75 -2.46 -23.50
CA ARG A 276 8.63 -1.85 -22.47
C ARG A 276 8.63 -2.63 -21.16
N HIS A 277 7.50 -3.21 -20.75
CA HIS A 277 7.40 -4.07 -19.57
C HIS A 277 8.41 -5.22 -19.64
N TRP A 278 8.48 -5.89 -20.79
CA TRP A 278 9.33 -7.06 -20.99
C TRP A 278 10.77 -6.71 -21.37
N THR A 279 11.02 -5.56 -22.03
CA THR A 279 12.35 -5.22 -22.58
C THR A 279 13.16 -4.25 -21.71
N THR A 280 12.55 -3.24 -21.07
CA THR A 280 13.31 -2.19 -20.34
C THR A 280 13.15 -2.27 -18.83
N SER A 281 12.09 -2.92 -18.32
CA SER A 281 11.84 -2.98 -16.87
C SER A 281 12.93 -3.69 -16.05
N PRO A 282 13.60 -4.76 -16.54
CA PRO A 282 14.72 -5.37 -15.81
C PRO A 282 15.93 -4.43 -15.72
N VAL A 283 16.27 -3.73 -16.81
CA VAL A 283 17.44 -2.84 -16.90
C VAL A 283 17.24 -1.57 -16.09
N GLU A 284 16.08 -0.91 -16.23
CA GLU A 284 15.73 0.28 -15.44
C GLU A 284 15.78 0.00 -13.93
N ARG A 285 15.34 -1.19 -13.51
CA ARG A 285 15.35 -1.59 -12.08
C ARG A 285 16.74 -1.97 -11.58
N ALA A 286 17.55 -2.65 -12.39
CA ALA A 286 18.95 -2.90 -12.05
C ALA A 286 19.67 -1.57 -11.80
N LEU A 287 19.43 -0.56 -12.65
CA LEU A 287 19.98 0.79 -12.49
C LEU A 287 19.48 1.50 -11.21
N VAL A 288 18.19 1.39 -10.87
CA VAL A 288 17.65 1.95 -9.61
C VAL A 288 18.30 1.29 -8.39
N ASN A 289 18.43 -0.04 -8.38
CA ASN A 289 19.03 -0.78 -7.26
C ASN A 289 20.53 -0.47 -7.10
N VAL A 290 21.26 -0.32 -8.20
CA VAL A 290 22.66 0.13 -8.18
C VAL A 290 22.75 1.56 -7.62
N ARG A 291 21.90 2.48 -8.06
CA ARG A 291 21.86 3.85 -7.52
C ARG A 291 21.54 3.91 -6.02
N ARG A 292 20.64 3.05 -5.53
CA ARG A 292 20.35 2.94 -4.08
C ARG A 292 21.56 2.46 -3.28
N ARG A 293 22.42 1.61 -3.84
CA ARG A 293 23.69 1.19 -3.22
C ARG A 293 24.76 2.28 -3.27
N SER A 294 24.76 3.11 -4.31
CA SER A 294 25.76 4.18 -4.51
C SER A 294 25.38 5.52 -3.88
N ALA A 295 24.14 5.68 -3.40
CA ALA A 295 23.73 6.85 -2.66
C ALA A 295 24.42 6.85 -1.29
N PRO A 296 25.10 7.94 -0.88
CA PRO A 296 25.64 8.03 0.47
C PRO A 296 24.49 7.89 1.47
N ALA A 297 24.66 7.03 2.47
CA ALA A 297 23.72 6.95 3.58
C ALA A 297 23.55 8.37 4.17
N PRO A 298 22.32 8.80 4.51
CA PRO A 298 22.17 10.03 5.29
C PRO A 298 23.04 9.90 6.55
N ALA A 299 23.83 10.94 6.83
CA ALA A 299 24.77 10.92 7.95
C ALA A 299 23.99 10.69 9.25
N ALA A 300 24.08 9.49 9.80
CA ALA A 300 23.57 9.18 11.12
C ALA A 300 24.45 9.91 12.16
N PRO A 301 23.87 10.51 13.22
CA PRO A 301 24.67 10.88 14.38
C PRO A 301 25.32 9.62 14.98
N LYS A 302 26.60 9.71 15.33
CA LYS A 302 27.39 8.60 15.87
C LYS A 302 26.67 7.96 17.06
N PRO A 303 26.49 6.63 17.11
CA PRO A 303 26.02 5.96 18.30
C PRO A 303 27.07 6.08 19.40
N VAL A 304 26.65 6.55 20.58
CA VAL A 304 27.43 6.44 21.82
C VAL A 304 27.19 5.04 22.36
N GLY A 305 28.24 4.22 22.35
CA GLY A 305 28.34 2.98 23.13
C GLY A 305 27.38 1.85 22.74
N GLY A 306 27.86 0.92 21.91
CA GLY A 306 27.20 -0.37 21.67
C GLY A 306 28.03 -1.21 20.70
N GLU A 307 28.27 -2.47 21.07
CA GLU A 307 29.17 -3.41 20.39
C GLU A 307 28.91 -3.51 18.87
N GLN A 308 29.97 -3.29 18.08
CA GLN A 308 29.98 -3.55 16.65
C GLN A 308 29.90 -5.06 16.41
N LYS A 309 28.74 -5.52 15.92
CA LYS A 309 28.63 -6.85 15.30
C LYS A 309 29.46 -6.87 14.00
N PRO A 310 30.27 -7.89 13.74
CA PRO A 310 31.11 -7.92 12.54
C PRO A 310 30.26 -7.90 11.28
N ALA A 311 30.74 -7.16 10.28
CA ALA A 311 30.12 -7.07 8.96
C ALA A 311 30.04 -8.47 8.31
N PRO A 312 28.93 -8.82 7.64
CA PRO A 312 28.85 -10.08 6.91
C PRO A 312 29.82 -10.08 5.73
N ASP A 313 30.57 -11.17 5.60
CA ASP A 313 31.50 -11.45 4.51
C ASP A 313 30.83 -11.30 3.13
N SER A 314 31.49 -10.52 2.26
CA SER A 314 31.00 -10.08 0.96
C SER A 314 31.27 -11.06 -0.20
N SER A 315 31.42 -12.35 0.07
CA SER A 315 31.81 -13.36 -0.93
C SER A 315 30.70 -14.34 -1.35
N GLY A 316 29.46 -14.15 -0.88
CA GLY A 316 28.30 -14.95 -1.30
C GLY A 316 27.33 -14.18 -2.19
N ILE A 317 26.77 -14.83 -3.21
CA ILE A 317 25.56 -14.33 -3.87
C ILE A 317 24.47 -14.26 -2.81
N ASP A 318 24.10 -13.05 -2.40
CA ASP A 318 23.02 -12.81 -1.45
C ASP A 318 21.71 -13.34 -2.04
N LEU A 319 21.31 -14.53 -1.59
CA LEU A 319 20.10 -15.22 -2.01
C LEU A 319 18.83 -14.43 -1.65
N ALA A 320 18.86 -13.59 -0.60
CA ALA A 320 17.76 -12.71 -0.27
C ALA A 320 17.68 -11.56 -1.29
N TRP A 321 18.82 -10.99 -1.68
CA TRP A 321 18.88 -10.02 -2.79
C TRP A 321 18.44 -10.63 -4.11
N LEU A 322 18.84 -11.86 -4.43
CA LEU A 322 18.49 -12.51 -5.69
C LEU A 322 17.00 -12.88 -5.74
N ARG A 323 16.40 -13.30 -4.62
CA ARG A 323 14.95 -13.49 -4.47
C ARG A 323 14.18 -12.18 -4.56
N ALA A 324 14.67 -11.12 -3.93
CA ALA A 324 14.10 -9.79 -4.08
C ALA A 324 14.16 -9.37 -5.55
N ALA A 325 15.31 -9.50 -6.21
CA ALA A 325 15.52 -9.17 -7.61
C ALA A 325 14.61 -9.96 -8.57
N THR A 326 14.37 -11.25 -8.31
CA THR A 326 13.52 -12.12 -9.17
C THR A 326 12.02 -11.97 -8.88
N SER A 327 11.62 -11.50 -7.69
CA SER A 327 10.23 -11.12 -7.38
C SER A 327 9.67 -10.04 -8.32
N TYR A 328 10.57 -9.35 -9.03
CA TYR A 328 10.28 -8.26 -9.95
C TYR A 328 10.17 -8.68 -11.42
N LEU A 329 10.34 -9.97 -11.73
CA LEU A 329 10.17 -10.47 -13.10
C LEU A 329 8.72 -10.26 -13.57
N PRO A 330 8.51 -9.89 -14.85
CA PRO A 330 7.17 -9.79 -15.43
C PRO A 330 6.35 -11.06 -15.20
N ARG A 331 5.14 -10.91 -14.65
CA ARG A 331 4.15 -11.98 -14.50
C ARG A 331 2.92 -11.66 -15.36
N PRO A 332 2.17 -12.66 -15.86
CA PRO A 332 0.88 -12.43 -16.50
C PRO A 332 -0.04 -11.64 -15.56
N LEU A 333 -0.75 -10.65 -16.08
CA LEU A 333 -1.55 -9.72 -15.25
C LEU A 333 -2.86 -10.32 -14.70
N GLY A 334 -3.17 -11.59 -14.97
CA GLY A 334 -4.42 -12.22 -14.57
C GLY A 334 -5.65 -11.73 -15.34
N GLY A 335 -6.84 -12.15 -14.89
CA GLY A 335 -8.13 -11.65 -15.38
C GLY A 335 -8.69 -10.52 -14.49
N ALA A 336 -9.69 -9.78 -14.94
CA ALA A 336 -10.34 -8.71 -14.16
C ALA A 336 -11.77 -9.04 -13.69
N ARG A 337 -12.41 -10.09 -14.22
CA ARG A 337 -13.83 -10.41 -13.93
C ARG A 337 -14.06 -11.48 -12.85
N ALA A 338 -13.14 -12.43 -12.67
CA ALA A 338 -13.19 -13.37 -11.55
C ALA A 338 -12.21 -12.88 -10.48
N SER A 339 -12.70 -12.35 -9.37
CA SER A 339 -11.86 -12.04 -8.20
C SER A 339 -12.44 -12.76 -7.01
N SER A 340 -11.57 -13.34 -6.20
CA SER A 340 -11.96 -13.60 -4.81
C SER A 340 -11.99 -12.26 -4.07
N SER A 341 -13.12 -11.94 -3.45
CA SER A 341 -13.21 -10.87 -2.44
C SER A 341 -12.93 -11.39 -1.03
N GLN A 342 -12.76 -12.70 -0.87
CA GLN A 342 -12.50 -13.32 0.42
C GLN A 342 -11.01 -13.28 0.72
N PRO A 343 -10.62 -12.82 1.92
CA PRO A 343 -9.23 -12.88 2.35
C PRO A 343 -8.77 -14.34 2.47
N ILE A 344 -7.46 -14.56 2.42
CA ILE A 344 -6.87 -15.90 2.51
C ILE A 344 -6.69 -16.23 3.99
N GLU A 345 -7.35 -17.28 4.46
CA GLU A 345 -7.18 -17.77 5.82
C GLU A 345 -5.74 -18.23 6.04
N LEU A 346 -5.19 -17.83 7.18
CA LEU A 346 -3.96 -18.43 7.68
C LEU A 346 -4.41 -19.54 8.63
N ASP A 347 -4.34 -20.79 8.17
CA ASP A 347 -4.71 -22.00 8.94
C ASP A 347 -3.50 -22.87 9.31
N GLY A 348 -2.29 -22.29 9.32
CA GLY A 348 -1.04 -22.99 9.65
C GLY A 348 -0.29 -23.55 8.44
N SER A 349 -0.73 -23.23 7.22
CA SER A 349 0.01 -23.47 5.99
C SER A 349 0.52 -22.13 5.43
N ALA A 350 1.82 -22.01 5.15
CA ALA A 350 2.38 -20.78 4.59
C ALA A 350 1.76 -20.46 3.21
N PRO A 351 1.42 -19.19 2.92
CA PRO A 351 0.86 -18.81 1.63
C PRO A 351 1.88 -19.02 0.49
N ALA A 352 1.43 -19.55 -0.65
CA ALA A 352 2.25 -19.73 -1.84
C ALA A 352 2.78 -18.37 -2.39
N ALA A 353 4.01 -18.37 -2.93
CA ALA A 353 4.77 -17.18 -3.35
C ALA A 353 4.48 -16.69 -4.79
#